data_AF-A0A4S2G6J1-F1
#
_entry.id   AF-A0A4S2G6J1-F1
#
_cell.length_a   1.000
_cell.length_b   1.000
_cell.length_c   1.000
_cell.angle_alpha   90.00
_cell.angle_beta   90.00
_cell.angle_gamma   90.00
#
_symmetry.space_group_name_H-M   'P 1'
#
loop_
_entity.id
_entity.type
_entity.pdbx_description
1 polymer ?
#
loop_
_entity_poly.entity_id
_entity_poly.type
_entity_poly.pdbx_seq_one_letter_code
_entity_poly.pdbx_strand_id
1 'polypeptide(L)'
;MTRREKYPIGQQSFEVLRDKGYVYVDKTRFIEEILEGSQYYFLARPRRFGKSLFLSTLKCFYEGKRHLFEGLYIDSIDWEWEPYPVLYIDLNVVNYDSPESLSILLENHLERWEEKYGVKRIAGSIASRFTNVIHSAYNTTGKRVVILVDEYDKPLVGHLSDKDGFERFRSDLAAFYANFKSCADFIELVFITGVSRFGKLSVFSGLNNIKDISFDNRFSDICGISGEELLDVFTPGIKNLAEANGQSFEKACNELKHRYDGYRFANKGKDIYNPYSLLNVIDSEQYGNYWIESGQPTILKDQLTRFNVDLESLLHPCCSIEALKGLDLDNPHPIALLYQTGYLTIKSYNPSDSLYTLGIPNKEVEEGFLMLISDWKVSK
;
A
#
# COMPACT_ATOMS: atom_id res chain seq x y z
N MET A 1 11.94 36.25 1.27
CA MET A 1 12.23 34.97 0.58
C MET A 1 11.10 34.02 0.89
N THR A 2 10.22 33.75 -0.07
CA THR A 2 9.25 32.66 0.03
C THR A 2 10.04 31.36 0.11
N ARG A 3 9.86 30.62 1.21
CA ARG A 3 10.54 29.33 1.42
C ARG A 3 10.03 28.36 0.35
N ARG A 4 10.92 27.78 -0.46
CA ARG A 4 10.55 26.76 -1.45
C ARG A 4 9.83 25.61 -0.75
N GLU A 5 8.70 25.18 -1.30
CA GLU A 5 7.95 24.03 -0.79
C GLU A 5 8.84 22.79 -0.81
N LYS A 6 8.68 21.92 0.20
CA LYS A 6 9.40 20.65 0.27
C LYS A 6 8.43 19.52 -0.04
N TYR A 7 8.67 18.81 -1.12
CA TYR A 7 7.85 17.67 -1.51
C TYR A 7 8.40 16.36 -0.92
N PRO A 8 7.56 15.51 -0.29
CA PRO A 8 8.01 14.31 0.42
C PRO A 8 8.29 13.12 -0.53
N ILE A 9 9.10 13.31 -1.57
CA ILE A 9 9.40 12.27 -2.56
C ILE A 9 10.10 11.09 -1.88
N GLY A 10 9.44 9.94 -1.89
CA GLY A 10 9.97 8.71 -1.27
C GLY A 10 9.99 8.72 0.27
N GLN A 11 9.50 9.78 0.92
CA GLN A 11 9.37 9.82 2.38
C GLN A 11 8.18 8.95 2.83
N GLN A 12 8.42 8.06 3.79
CA GLN A 12 7.42 7.14 4.33
C GLN A 12 7.12 7.39 5.81
N SER A 13 7.95 8.17 6.50
CA SER A 13 7.73 8.57 7.89
C SER A 13 6.85 9.81 7.95
N PHE A 14 5.67 9.66 8.55
CA PHE A 14 4.76 10.77 8.83
C PHE A 14 5.38 11.78 9.79
N GLU A 15 6.06 11.31 10.85
CA GLU A 15 6.77 12.17 11.81
C GLU A 15 7.83 13.05 11.12
N VAL A 16 8.72 12.45 10.32
CA VAL A 16 9.72 13.23 9.57
C VAL A 16 9.08 14.21 8.59
N LEU A 17 7.97 13.82 7.96
CA LEU A 17 7.22 14.67 7.04
C LEU A 17 6.72 15.93 7.75
N ARG A 18 6.06 15.76 8.91
CA ARG A 18 5.49 16.85 9.69
C ARG A 18 6.56 17.73 10.33
N ASP A 19 7.55 17.15 10.99
CA ASP A 19 8.62 17.89 11.69
C ASP A 19 9.47 18.75 10.75
N LYS A 20 9.73 18.24 9.53
CA LYS A 20 10.56 18.97 8.54
C LYS A 20 9.77 19.94 7.68
N GLY A 21 8.45 20.05 7.90
CA GLY A 21 7.55 20.93 7.18
C GLY A 21 7.42 20.57 5.69
N TYR A 22 7.31 19.29 5.38
CA TYR A 22 6.98 18.84 4.03
C TYR A 22 5.49 19.09 3.74
N VAL A 23 5.18 19.29 2.46
CA VAL A 23 3.79 19.33 1.98
C VAL A 23 3.13 17.99 2.28
N TYR A 24 1.91 18.03 2.83
CA TYR A 24 1.13 16.85 3.20
C TYR A 24 -0.30 16.98 2.67
N VAL A 25 -0.81 15.95 2.00
CA VAL A 25 -2.24 15.82 1.71
C VAL A 25 -2.87 15.08 2.88
N ASP A 26 -3.84 15.72 3.53
CA ASP A 26 -4.46 15.18 4.73
C ASP A 26 -5.36 13.97 4.44
N LYS A 27 -4.92 12.79 4.90
CA LYS A 27 -5.68 11.53 4.84
C LYS A 27 -6.20 11.10 6.21
N THR A 28 -6.18 11.98 7.20
CA THR A 28 -6.48 11.58 8.58
C THR A 28 -7.96 11.33 8.83
N ARG A 29 -8.87 11.78 7.94
CA ARG A 29 -10.30 11.40 7.98
C ARG A 29 -10.55 9.89 7.93
N PHE A 30 -9.68 9.12 7.26
CA PHE A 30 -9.83 7.67 7.20
C PHE A 30 -9.49 6.99 8.53
N ILE A 31 -8.78 7.67 9.44
CA ILE A 31 -8.51 7.14 10.79
C ILE A 31 -9.83 7.06 11.57
N GLU A 32 -10.68 8.08 11.49
CA GLU A 32 -12.02 8.05 12.08
C GLU A 32 -12.86 6.89 11.53
N GLU A 33 -12.91 6.72 10.21
CA GLU A 33 -13.60 5.58 9.60
C GLU A 33 -13.03 4.20 10.02
N ILE A 34 -11.74 4.14 10.34
CA ILE A 34 -11.08 2.92 10.85
C ILE A 34 -11.51 2.65 12.28
N LEU A 35 -11.53 3.68 13.14
CA LEU A 35 -11.91 3.60 14.56
C LEU A 35 -13.34 3.09 14.74
N GLU A 36 -14.27 3.51 13.87
CA GLU A 36 -15.68 3.10 13.95
C GLU A 36 -15.98 1.73 13.31
N GLY A 37 -14.98 1.10 12.69
CA GLY A 37 -15.19 -0.05 11.81
C GLY A 37 -14.77 -1.42 12.36
N SER A 38 -13.99 -2.16 11.58
CA SER A 38 -13.52 -3.51 11.91
C SER A 38 -12.29 -3.48 12.79
N GLN A 39 -11.96 -4.60 13.44
CA GLN A 39 -10.68 -4.79 14.13
C GLN A 39 -9.54 -5.16 13.15
N TYR A 40 -9.85 -5.79 12.02
CA TYR A 40 -8.87 -6.31 11.06
C TYR A 40 -9.10 -5.70 9.67
N TYR A 41 -8.07 -5.05 9.14
CA TYR A 41 -8.09 -4.39 7.83
C TYR A 41 -6.99 -4.90 6.90
N PHE A 42 -7.32 -4.97 5.62
CA PHE A 42 -6.38 -5.19 4.55
C PHE A 42 -6.52 -4.10 3.48
N LEU A 43 -5.39 -3.55 3.04
CA LEU A 43 -5.32 -2.56 1.97
C LEU A 43 -4.25 -2.93 0.95
N ALA A 44 -4.71 -3.30 -0.25
CA ALA A 44 -3.87 -3.42 -1.43
C ALA A 44 -3.95 -2.16 -2.30
N ARG A 45 -2.79 -1.61 -2.63
CA ARG A 45 -2.60 -0.55 -3.64
C ARG A 45 -1.30 -0.81 -4.39
N PRO A 46 -1.15 -0.32 -5.64
CA PRO A 46 0.11 -0.41 -6.35
C PRO A 46 1.27 0.22 -5.57
N ARG A 47 2.50 -0.09 -5.98
CA ARG A 47 3.71 0.49 -5.39
C ARG A 47 3.68 2.01 -5.49
N ARG A 48 4.26 2.71 -4.50
CA ARG A 48 4.38 4.19 -4.44
C ARG A 48 3.07 4.98 -4.27
N PHE A 49 1.95 4.33 -3.92
CA PHE A 49 0.68 5.02 -3.64
C PHE A 49 0.53 5.62 -2.23
N GLY A 50 1.53 5.47 -1.36
CA GLY A 50 1.50 6.05 0.00
C GLY A 50 1.02 5.12 1.12
N LYS A 51 0.93 3.80 0.88
CA LYS A 51 0.55 2.79 1.90
C LYS A 51 1.38 2.89 3.18
N SER A 52 2.71 2.84 3.05
CA SER A 52 3.64 2.93 4.18
C SER A 52 3.53 4.27 4.93
N LEU A 53 3.30 5.37 4.20
CA LEU A 53 3.07 6.68 4.80
C LEU A 53 1.79 6.67 5.63
N PHE A 54 0.70 6.10 5.12
CA PHE A 54 -0.55 5.96 5.86
C PHE A 54 -0.40 5.07 7.11
N LEU A 55 0.32 3.95 7.02
CA LEU A 55 0.66 3.14 8.19
C LEU A 55 1.50 3.93 9.21
N SER A 56 2.46 4.74 8.76
CA SER A 56 3.22 5.62 9.64
C SER A 56 2.35 6.68 10.29
N THR A 57 1.33 7.19 9.59
CA THR A 57 0.32 8.10 10.16
C THR A 57 -0.49 7.39 11.25
N LEU A 58 -1.02 6.19 10.98
CA LEU A 58 -1.72 5.38 11.98
C LEU A 58 -0.85 5.08 13.20
N LYS A 59 0.42 4.72 12.99
CA LYS A 59 1.38 4.52 14.07
C LYS A 59 1.48 5.76 14.97
N CYS A 60 1.71 6.93 14.38
CA CYS A 60 1.85 8.18 15.15
C CYS A 60 0.57 8.54 15.89
N PHE A 61 -0.60 8.27 15.30
CA PHE A 61 -1.91 8.51 15.90
C PHE A 61 -2.08 7.64 17.17
N TYR A 62 -1.88 6.33 17.04
CA TYR A 62 -2.01 5.40 18.16
C TYR A 62 -0.88 5.55 19.20
N GLU A 63 0.30 6.04 18.84
CA GLU A 63 1.36 6.41 19.80
C GLU A 63 1.05 7.73 20.55
N GLY A 64 -0.10 8.38 20.30
CA GLY A 64 -0.51 9.59 21.00
C GLY A 64 0.28 10.85 20.62
N LYS A 65 0.94 10.85 19.45
CA LYS A 65 1.79 11.98 19.00
C LYS A 65 0.97 13.15 18.45
N ARG A 66 0.05 13.70 19.25
CA ARG A 66 -0.93 14.72 18.84
C ARG A 66 -0.33 15.92 18.10
N HIS A 67 0.83 16.42 18.53
CA HIS A 67 1.52 17.56 17.90
C HIS A 67 1.78 17.39 16.39
N LEU A 68 1.91 16.14 15.91
CA LEU A 68 2.10 15.87 14.47
C LEU A 68 0.81 16.09 13.67
N PHE A 69 -0.34 16.10 14.33
CA PHE A 69 -1.68 16.19 13.72
C PHE A 69 -2.30 17.58 13.78
N GLU A 70 -1.60 18.56 14.35
CA GLU A 70 -2.09 19.95 14.41
C GLU A 70 -2.48 20.45 13.01
N GLY A 71 -3.72 20.95 12.91
CA GLY A 71 -4.30 21.46 11.66
C GLY A 71 -4.75 20.39 10.66
N LEU A 72 -4.73 19.11 11.03
CA LEU A 72 -5.30 18.02 10.26
C LEU A 72 -6.71 17.66 10.78
N TYR A 73 -7.51 17.01 9.95
CA TYR A 73 -8.88 16.61 10.24
C TYR A 73 -9.00 15.87 11.58
N ILE A 74 -8.13 14.88 11.84
CA ILE A 74 -8.23 14.05 13.04
C ILE A 74 -7.90 14.79 14.34
N ASP A 75 -7.29 15.96 14.30
CA ASP A 75 -7.10 16.79 15.50
C ASP A 75 -8.39 17.57 15.87
N SER A 76 -9.38 17.59 14.97
CA SER A 76 -10.69 18.19 15.22
C SER A 76 -11.69 17.25 15.91
N ILE A 77 -11.41 15.94 15.95
CA ILE A 77 -12.29 14.96 16.60
C ILE A 77 -11.98 14.85 18.10
N ASP A 78 -13.00 14.48 18.88
CA ASP A 78 -12.85 14.26 20.33
C ASP A 78 -12.21 12.90 20.60
N TRP A 79 -10.90 12.89 20.79
CA TRP A 79 -10.10 11.70 21.08
C TRP A 79 -9.15 11.97 22.25
N GLU A 80 -8.98 10.99 23.14
CA GLU A 80 -8.21 11.17 24.38
C GLU A 80 -6.67 11.17 24.17
N TRP A 81 -6.19 10.83 22.97
CA TRP A 81 -4.75 10.80 22.59
C TRP A 81 -3.83 10.00 23.52
N GLU A 82 -4.39 9.10 24.33
CA GLU A 82 -3.59 8.19 25.16
C GLU A 82 -2.83 7.18 24.29
N PRO A 83 -1.55 6.88 24.61
CA PRO A 83 -0.73 6.01 23.78
C PRO A 83 -1.14 4.53 23.91
N TYR A 84 -1.33 3.89 22.77
CA TYR A 84 -1.52 2.45 22.62
C TYR A 84 -0.17 1.77 22.33
N PRO A 85 0.03 0.51 22.79
CA PRO A 85 1.18 -0.28 22.35
C PRO A 85 1.06 -0.61 20.86
N VAL A 86 1.98 -0.09 20.05
CA VAL A 86 2.06 -0.36 18.60
C VAL A 86 3.19 -1.34 18.27
N LEU A 87 2.85 -2.42 17.55
CA LEU A 87 3.77 -3.42 17.00
C LEU A 87 3.81 -3.25 15.48
N TYR A 88 4.87 -2.61 14.97
CA TYR A 88 5.07 -2.37 13.54
C TYR A 88 6.03 -3.39 12.92
N ILE A 89 5.57 -4.10 11.89
CA ILE A 89 6.31 -5.12 11.15
C ILE A 89 6.52 -4.60 9.73
N ASP A 90 7.78 -4.41 9.34
CA ASP A 90 8.14 -4.05 7.98
C ASP A 90 8.85 -5.22 7.31
N LEU A 91 8.16 -5.88 6.39
CA LEU A 91 8.73 -7.01 5.66
C LEU A 91 9.63 -6.56 4.51
N ASN A 92 9.79 -5.25 4.26
CA ASN A 92 10.65 -4.74 3.22
C ASN A 92 12.16 -4.90 3.45
N VAL A 93 12.60 -5.16 4.66
CA VAL A 93 14.00 -4.94 5.02
C VAL A 93 14.96 -6.07 4.60
N VAL A 94 14.45 -7.18 4.05
CA VAL A 94 15.24 -8.36 3.63
C VAL A 94 14.86 -8.80 2.21
N ASN A 95 15.80 -9.43 1.49
CA ASN A 95 15.62 -9.92 0.12
C ASN A 95 15.06 -11.35 0.01
N TYR A 96 14.76 -12.01 1.13
CA TYR A 96 14.20 -13.37 1.19
C TYR A 96 14.95 -14.46 0.41
N ASP A 97 16.24 -14.24 0.12
CA ASP A 97 17.07 -15.18 -0.68
C ASP A 97 17.37 -16.50 0.02
N SER A 98 17.16 -16.57 1.35
CA SER A 98 17.33 -17.78 2.14
C SER A 98 16.03 -18.21 2.79
N PRO A 99 15.82 -19.53 3.00
CA PRO A 99 14.65 -20.01 3.70
C PRO A 99 14.51 -19.37 5.12
N GLU A 100 15.59 -19.11 5.83
CA GLU A 100 15.57 -18.57 7.20
C GLU A 100 15.31 -17.05 7.26
N SER A 101 15.24 -16.36 6.11
CA SER A 101 15.14 -14.90 6.05
C SER A 101 13.95 -14.34 6.83
N LEU A 102 12.78 -14.98 6.70
CA LEU A 102 11.56 -14.56 7.40
C LEU A 102 11.67 -14.81 8.90
N SER A 103 12.18 -15.98 9.32
CA SER A 103 12.32 -16.29 10.74
C SER A 103 13.30 -15.35 11.42
N ILE A 104 14.44 -15.03 10.78
CA ILE A 104 15.43 -14.07 11.30
C ILE A 104 14.80 -12.68 11.45
N LEU A 105 14.05 -12.21 10.45
CA LEU A 105 13.36 -10.91 10.52
C LEU A 105 12.40 -10.87 11.71
N LEU A 106 11.54 -11.89 11.85
CA LEU A 106 10.56 -11.96 12.93
C LEU A 106 11.23 -12.09 14.31
N GLU A 107 12.32 -12.85 14.43
CA GLU A 107 13.12 -12.94 15.66
C GLU A 107 13.67 -11.57 16.07
N ASN A 108 14.22 -10.79 15.14
CA ASN A 108 14.72 -9.45 15.43
C ASN A 108 13.64 -8.46 15.88
N HIS A 109 12.39 -8.62 15.41
CA HIS A 109 11.25 -7.85 15.90
C HIS A 109 10.85 -8.30 17.31
N LEU A 110 10.78 -9.61 17.53
CA LEU A 110 10.42 -10.20 18.82
C LEU A 110 11.41 -9.79 19.91
N GLU A 111 12.71 -9.90 19.68
CA GLU A 111 13.73 -9.54 20.69
C GLU A 111 13.57 -8.08 21.16
N ARG A 112 13.33 -7.16 20.23
CA ARG A 112 13.07 -5.74 20.56
C ARG A 112 11.80 -5.53 21.38
N TRP A 113 10.72 -6.27 21.08
CA TRP A 113 9.47 -6.14 21.83
C TRP A 113 9.50 -6.88 23.16
N GLU A 114 10.18 -8.02 23.22
CA GLU A 114 10.40 -8.76 24.45
C GLU A 114 11.18 -7.90 25.45
N GLU A 115 12.22 -7.21 25.00
CA GLU A 115 12.93 -6.21 25.82
C GLU A 115 12.00 -5.07 26.23
N LYS A 116 11.29 -4.45 25.28
CA LYS A 116 10.39 -3.31 25.53
C LYS A 116 9.30 -3.60 26.56
N TYR A 117 8.72 -4.81 26.54
CA TYR A 117 7.60 -5.20 27.41
C TYR A 117 8.01 -6.17 28.52
N GLY A 118 9.31 -6.34 28.78
CA GLY A 118 9.81 -7.15 29.88
C GLY A 118 9.50 -8.65 29.79
N VAL A 119 9.33 -9.17 28.57
CA VAL A 119 9.03 -10.59 28.33
C VAL A 119 10.31 -11.40 28.51
N LYS A 120 10.32 -12.33 29.46
CA LYS A 120 11.42 -13.29 29.57
C LYS A 120 11.42 -14.17 28.33
N ARG A 121 12.56 -14.31 27.65
CA ARG A 121 12.70 -15.20 26.50
C ARG A 121 12.46 -16.64 26.96
N ILE A 122 11.32 -17.20 26.58
CA ILE A 122 10.98 -18.62 26.80
C ILE A 122 11.35 -19.39 25.53
N ALA A 123 11.91 -20.59 25.68
CA ALA A 123 12.12 -21.49 24.56
C ALA A 123 10.76 -21.81 23.90
N GLY A 124 10.61 -21.58 22.60
CA GLY A 124 9.36 -21.79 21.90
C GLY A 124 9.39 -21.30 20.45
N SER A 125 8.31 -21.54 19.72
CA SER A 125 8.15 -21.06 18.35
C SER A 125 8.00 -19.54 18.30
N ILE A 126 8.34 -18.93 17.16
CA ILE A 126 8.12 -17.50 16.87
C ILE A 126 6.67 -17.10 17.17
N ALA A 127 5.70 -17.91 16.78
CA ALA A 127 4.28 -17.66 17.05
C ALA A 127 3.98 -17.60 18.57
N SER A 128 4.50 -18.53 19.36
CA SER A 128 4.28 -18.56 20.81
C SER A 128 4.90 -17.34 21.49
N ARG A 129 6.12 -16.95 21.08
CA ARG A 129 6.79 -15.74 21.57
C ARG A 129 6.01 -14.48 21.23
N PHE A 130 5.46 -14.40 20.02
CA PHE A 130 4.64 -13.27 19.61
C PHE A 130 3.36 -13.13 20.42
N THR A 131 2.68 -14.25 20.72
CA THR A 131 1.53 -14.27 21.65
C THR A 131 1.93 -13.68 23.01
N ASN A 132 3.07 -14.09 23.58
CA ASN A 132 3.54 -13.57 24.86
C ASN A 132 3.84 -12.06 24.80
N VAL A 133 4.38 -11.56 23.69
CA VAL A 133 4.58 -10.13 23.47
C VAL A 133 3.26 -9.37 23.48
N ILE A 134 2.23 -9.86 22.78
CA ILE A 134 0.91 -9.20 22.76
C ILE A 134 0.31 -9.13 24.16
N HIS A 135 0.29 -10.26 24.89
CA HIS A 135 -0.24 -10.27 26.26
C HIS A 135 0.55 -9.36 27.20
N SER A 136 1.88 -9.36 27.10
CA SER A 136 2.73 -8.56 27.98
C SER A 136 2.60 -7.07 27.67
N ALA A 137 2.47 -6.70 26.39
CA ALA A 137 2.18 -5.33 25.99
C ALA A 137 0.87 -4.84 26.59
N TYR A 138 -0.20 -5.64 26.50
CA TYR A 138 -1.49 -5.33 27.12
C TYR A 138 -1.40 -5.23 28.65
N ASN A 139 -0.78 -6.21 29.32
CA ASN A 139 -0.68 -6.23 30.77
C ASN A 139 0.17 -5.07 31.33
N THR A 140 1.15 -4.61 30.57
CA THR A 140 2.04 -3.50 30.97
C THR A 140 1.39 -2.13 30.78
N THR A 141 0.64 -1.94 29.69
CA THR A 141 0.06 -0.63 29.34
C THR A 141 -1.40 -0.48 29.79
N GLY A 142 -2.11 -1.59 30.03
CA GLY A 142 -3.56 -1.62 30.22
C GLY A 142 -4.36 -1.33 28.95
N LYS A 143 -3.70 -1.18 27.79
CA LYS A 143 -4.31 -0.85 26.49
C LYS A 143 -4.16 -2.01 25.52
N ARG A 144 -5.18 -2.20 24.69
CA ARG A 144 -5.16 -3.17 23.59
C ARG A 144 -4.08 -2.81 22.56
N VAL A 145 -3.56 -3.82 21.87
CA VAL A 145 -2.40 -3.73 21.00
C VAL A 145 -2.78 -3.39 19.56
N VAL A 146 -2.08 -2.43 18.98
CA VAL A 146 -2.20 -2.08 17.56
C VAL A 146 -1.08 -2.78 16.79
N ILE A 147 -1.42 -3.56 15.78
CA ILE A 147 -0.49 -4.32 14.96
C ILE A 147 -0.54 -3.81 13.53
N LEU A 148 0.58 -3.36 13.01
CA LEU A 148 0.70 -2.81 11.66
C LEU A 148 1.70 -3.66 10.87
N VAL A 149 1.28 -4.14 9.71
CA VAL A 149 2.11 -5.01 8.85
C VAL A 149 2.25 -4.37 7.47
N ASP A 150 3.46 -3.95 7.11
CA ASP A 150 3.76 -3.42 5.78
C ASP A 150 4.39 -4.47 4.86
N GLU A 151 4.00 -4.41 3.59
CA GLU A 151 4.40 -5.33 2.51
C GLU A 151 4.36 -6.82 2.89
N TYR A 152 3.20 -7.26 3.39
CA TYR A 152 2.95 -8.66 3.77
C TYR A 152 3.29 -9.68 2.68
N ASP A 153 3.19 -9.26 1.42
CA ASP A 153 3.32 -10.04 0.22
C ASP A 153 4.76 -10.15 -0.28
N LYS A 154 5.70 -9.34 0.22
CA LYS A 154 7.09 -9.36 -0.27
C LYS A 154 7.78 -10.73 -0.21
N PRO A 155 7.68 -11.52 0.88
CA PRO A 155 8.26 -12.87 0.91
C PRO A 155 7.70 -13.77 -0.19
N LEU A 156 6.43 -13.58 -0.56
CA LEU A 156 5.69 -14.42 -1.51
C LEU A 156 5.96 -14.00 -2.95
N VAL A 157 5.97 -12.69 -3.23
CA VAL A 157 6.19 -12.14 -4.58
C VAL A 157 7.55 -12.55 -5.13
N GLY A 158 8.60 -12.57 -4.30
CA GLY A 158 9.93 -13.01 -4.70
C GLY A 158 10.03 -14.47 -5.12
N HIS A 159 9.06 -15.31 -4.72
CA HIS A 159 9.07 -16.76 -4.93
C HIS A 159 7.94 -17.25 -5.84
N LEU A 160 7.33 -16.38 -6.66
CA LEU A 160 6.26 -16.77 -7.58
C LEU A 160 6.68 -17.84 -8.62
N SER A 161 7.98 -17.96 -8.89
CA SER A 161 8.58 -18.98 -9.76
C SER A 161 9.06 -20.23 -9.00
N ASP A 162 9.18 -20.16 -7.67
CA ASP A 162 9.63 -21.25 -6.79
C ASP A 162 8.48 -21.70 -5.88
N LYS A 163 7.81 -22.79 -6.26
CA LYS A 163 6.65 -23.29 -5.51
C LYS A 163 6.99 -23.70 -4.08
N ASP A 164 8.16 -24.30 -3.87
CA ASP A 164 8.56 -24.80 -2.54
C ASP A 164 8.89 -23.63 -1.60
N GLY A 165 9.67 -22.66 -2.09
CA GLY A 165 9.94 -21.42 -1.37
C GLY A 165 8.67 -20.64 -1.05
N PHE A 166 7.77 -20.49 -2.02
CA PHE A 166 6.49 -19.82 -1.82
C PHE A 166 5.65 -20.49 -0.73
N GLU A 167 5.43 -21.81 -0.83
CA GLU A 167 4.60 -22.55 0.12
C GLU A 167 5.18 -22.52 1.53
N ARG A 168 6.51 -22.53 1.64
CA ARG A 168 7.20 -22.40 2.92
C ARG A 168 6.96 -21.03 3.56
N PHE A 169 7.22 -19.92 2.85
CA PHE A 169 6.95 -18.57 3.38
C PHE A 169 5.46 -18.36 3.66
N ARG A 170 4.58 -18.90 2.82
CA ARG A 170 3.13 -18.87 3.01
C ARG A 170 2.72 -19.55 4.32
N SER A 171 3.28 -20.72 4.60
CA SER A 171 3.06 -21.48 5.84
C SER A 171 3.58 -20.74 7.07
N ASP A 172 4.79 -20.18 7.00
CA ASP A 172 5.39 -19.43 8.09
C ASP A 172 4.60 -18.15 8.43
N LEU A 173 4.17 -17.41 7.41
CA LEU A 173 3.29 -16.25 7.58
C LEU A 173 1.93 -16.65 8.17
N ALA A 174 1.32 -17.73 7.69
CA ALA A 174 0.05 -18.22 8.21
C ALA A 174 0.15 -18.61 9.69
N ALA A 175 1.23 -19.29 10.09
CA ALA A 175 1.51 -19.64 11.48
C ALA A 175 1.71 -18.39 12.36
N PHE A 176 2.38 -17.36 11.83
CA PHE A 176 2.57 -16.09 12.54
C PHE A 176 1.25 -15.30 12.67
N TYR A 177 0.45 -15.19 11.62
CA TYR A 177 -0.81 -14.44 11.64
C TYR A 177 -1.95 -15.17 12.38
N ALA A 178 -1.84 -16.48 12.62
CA ALA A 178 -2.77 -17.20 13.49
C ALA A 178 -2.89 -16.57 14.90
N ASN A 179 -1.82 -15.92 15.38
CA ASN A 179 -1.81 -15.23 16.67
C ASN A 179 -2.81 -14.07 16.75
N PHE A 180 -3.15 -13.45 15.62
CA PHE A 180 -4.13 -12.36 15.60
C PHE A 180 -5.52 -12.85 16.01
N LYS A 181 -5.89 -14.08 15.64
CA LYS A 181 -7.14 -14.70 16.07
C LYS A 181 -7.11 -15.10 17.54
N SER A 182 -6.03 -15.74 17.98
CA SER A 182 -5.92 -16.23 19.36
C SER A 182 -5.84 -15.09 20.38
N CYS A 183 -5.31 -13.94 19.98
CA CYS A 183 -5.14 -12.77 20.85
C CYS A 183 -6.18 -11.68 20.60
N ALA A 184 -7.32 -11.99 19.97
CA ALA A 184 -8.31 -10.99 19.56
C ALA A 184 -8.78 -10.08 20.71
N ASP A 185 -8.91 -10.60 21.94
CA ASP A 185 -9.33 -9.81 23.11
C ASP A 185 -8.31 -8.74 23.54
N PHE A 186 -7.05 -8.91 23.14
CA PHE A 186 -5.93 -8.05 23.50
C PHE A 186 -5.53 -7.10 22.37
N ILE A 187 -6.17 -7.18 21.22
CA ILE A 187 -5.84 -6.40 20.02
C ILE A 187 -6.86 -5.28 19.84
N GLU A 188 -6.39 -4.10 19.49
CA GLU A 188 -7.26 -2.97 19.12
C GLU A 188 -7.49 -2.94 17.61
N LEU A 189 -6.39 -3.06 16.87
CA LEU A 189 -6.38 -2.93 15.41
C LEU A 189 -5.29 -3.82 14.82
N VAL A 190 -5.60 -4.52 13.74
CA VAL A 190 -4.61 -5.07 12.81
C VAL A 190 -4.80 -4.41 11.45
N PHE A 191 -3.76 -3.77 10.92
CA PHE A 191 -3.79 -3.18 9.59
C PHE A 191 -2.66 -3.74 8.73
N ILE A 192 -3.02 -4.40 7.63
CA ILE A 192 -2.08 -5.08 6.74
C ILE A 192 -2.10 -4.40 5.38
N THR A 193 -0.92 -4.05 4.86
CA THR A 193 -0.75 -3.48 3.52
C THR A 193 0.08 -4.38 2.62
N GLY A 194 -0.18 -4.29 1.32
CA GLY A 194 0.59 -4.98 0.28
C GLY A 194 0.27 -4.49 -1.12
N VAL A 195 0.88 -5.11 -2.12
CA VAL A 195 0.55 -4.88 -3.54
C VAL A 195 -0.34 -6.02 -4.03
N SER A 196 0.14 -7.24 -3.83
CA SER A 196 -0.47 -8.47 -4.31
C SER A 196 -1.50 -9.03 -3.35
N ARG A 197 -2.53 -9.72 -3.87
CA ARG A 197 -3.53 -10.43 -3.06
C ARG A 197 -3.34 -11.94 -3.17
N PHE A 198 -2.63 -12.51 -2.19
CA PHE A 198 -2.53 -13.95 -1.97
C PHE A 198 -3.55 -14.47 -0.95
N GLY A 199 -4.49 -13.61 -0.49
CA GLY A 199 -5.42 -13.93 0.59
C GLY A 199 -6.35 -15.13 0.36
N LYS A 200 -6.62 -15.51 -0.91
CA LYS A 200 -7.32 -16.76 -1.23
C LYS A 200 -6.47 -18.01 -0.99
N LEU A 201 -5.14 -17.88 -0.90
CA LEU A 201 -4.17 -18.97 -0.69
C LEU A 201 -3.89 -19.25 0.79
N SER A 202 -4.84 -19.02 1.69
CA SER A 202 -4.77 -19.44 3.11
C SER A 202 -3.69 -18.79 4.00
N VAL A 203 -2.97 -17.75 3.55
CA VAL A 203 -2.08 -16.93 4.42
C VAL A 203 -2.86 -16.32 5.59
N PHE A 204 -4.11 -15.94 5.33
CA PHE A 204 -5.05 -15.41 6.32
C PHE A 204 -6.10 -16.45 6.75
N SER A 205 -5.83 -17.75 6.61
CA SER A 205 -6.82 -18.81 6.93
C SER A 205 -7.30 -18.81 8.38
N GLY A 206 -6.56 -18.17 9.30
CA GLY A 206 -7.00 -17.91 10.68
C GLY A 206 -7.88 -16.67 10.87
N LEU A 207 -7.94 -15.76 9.88
CA LEU A 207 -8.55 -14.44 9.96
C LEU A 207 -9.78 -14.32 9.08
N ASN A 208 -10.86 -15.00 9.46
CA ASN A 208 -12.10 -15.03 8.67
C ASN A 208 -12.81 -13.66 8.57
N ASN A 209 -12.43 -12.68 9.40
CA ASN A 209 -13.11 -11.37 9.51
C ASN A 209 -12.26 -10.20 8.98
N ILE A 210 -11.21 -10.47 8.19
CA ILE A 210 -10.40 -9.38 7.62
C ILE A 210 -11.22 -8.57 6.61
N LYS A 211 -11.33 -7.26 6.87
CA LYS A 211 -12.04 -6.34 5.99
C LYS A 211 -11.08 -5.84 4.91
N ASP A 212 -11.20 -6.39 3.71
CA ASP A 212 -10.52 -5.87 2.53
C ASP A 212 -11.18 -4.57 2.06
N ILE A 213 -10.56 -3.44 2.40
CA ILE A 213 -11.03 -2.10 2.04
C ILE A 213 -10.51 -1.63 0.68
N SER A 214 -9.77 -2.47 -0.04
CA SER A 214 -9.11 -2.06 -1.28
C SER A 214 -10.09 -1.63 -2.37
N PHE A 215 -11.31 -2.17 -2.38
CA PHE A 215 -12.37 -1.84 -3.33
C PHE A 215 -13.58 -1.15 -2.68
N ASP A 216 -13.45 -0.77 -1.41
CA ASP A 216 -14.50 -0.06 -0.69
C ASP A 216 -14.51 1.41 -1.15
N ASN A 217 -15.67 1.91 -1.56
CA ASN A 217 -15.82 3.30 -2.02
C ASN A 217 -15.43 4.31 -0.94
N ARG A 218 -15.68 3.98 0.33
CA ARG A 218 -15.35 4.85 1.47
C ARG A 218 -13.85 5.11 1.60
N PHE A 219 -13.03 4.12 1.24
CA PHE A 219 -11.57 4.16 1.32
C PHE A 219 -10.92 4.30 -0.07
N SER A 220 -11.68 4.69 -1.09
CA SER A 220 -11.19 4.68 -2.47
C SER A 220 -9.99 5.60 -2.69
N ASP A 221 -9.94 6.71 -1.97
CA ASP A 221 -8.91 7.75 -1.98
C ASP A 221 -8.04 7.79 -0.71
N ILE A 222 -8.03 6.71 0.10
CA ILE A 222 -7.16 6.57 1.29
C ILE A 222 -5.68 6.74 0.96
N CYS A 223 -5.30 6.34 -0.25
CA CYS A 223 -3.98 6.44 -0.83
C CYS A 223 -4.11 7.10 -2.20
N GLY A 224 -3.09 7.84 -2.61
CA GLY A 224 -3.15 8.66 -3.81
C GLY A 224 -3.57 10.10 -3.52
N ILE A 225 -3.63 10.92 -4.57
CA ILE A 225 -4.04 12.33 -4.50
C ILE A 225 -5.22 12.50 -5.46
N SER A 226 -6.35 13.02 -4.98
CA SER A 226 -7.49 13.36 -5.84
C SER A 226 -7.27 14.69 -6.56
N GLY A 227 -8.06 14.95 -7.61
CA GLY A 227 -8.00 16.25 -8.32
C GLY A 227 -8.31 17.46 -7.43
N GLU A 228 -9.19 17.31 -6.44
CA GLU A 228 -9.49 18.35 -5.45
C GLU A 228 -8.26 18.63 -4.57
N GLU A 229 -7.70 17.58 -3.96
CA GLU A 229 -6.50 17.68 -3.12
C GLU A 229 -5.29 18.22 -3.88
N LEU A 230 -5.16 17.88 -5.18
CA LEU A 230 -4.13 18.42 -6.05
C LEU A 230 -4.20 19.94 -6.12
N LEU A 231 -5.39 20.49 -6.37
CA LEU A 231 -5.59 21.93 -6.49
C LEU A 231 -5.46 22.61 -5.13
N ASP A 232 -5.99 22.01 -4.07
CA ASP A 232 -5.96 22.60 -2.73
C ASP A 232 -4.54 22.70 -2.16
N VAL A 233 -3.72 21.67 -2.36
CA VAL A 233 -2.41 21.55 -1.72
C VAL A 233 -1.26 22.00 -2.63
N PHE A 234 -1.36 21.77 -3.95
CA PHE A 234 -0.21 21.95 -4.86
C PHE A 234 -0.38 23.09 -5.85
N THR A 235 -1.40 23.95 -5.73
CA THR A 235 -1.55 25.13 -6.61
C THR A 235 -0.26 25.95 -6.77
N PRO A 236 0.52 26.25 -5.71
CA PRO A 236 1.80 26.96 -5.86
C PRO A 236 2.80 26.20 -6.74
N GLY A 237 2.99 24.90 -6.49
CA GLY A 237 3.87 24.05 -7.30
C GLY A 237 3.44 23.93 -8.77
N ILE A 238 2.13 23.83 -9.03
CA ILE A 238 1.58 23.78 -10.40
C ILE A 238 1.84 25.11 -11.14
N LYS A 239 1.77 26.25 -10.44
CA LYS A 239 2.11 27.56 -11.05
C LYS A 239 3.59 27.61 -11.45
N ASN A 240 4.49 27.16 -10.59
CA ASN A 240 5.92 27.10 -10.91
C ASN A 240 6.19 26.18 -12.11
N LEU A 241 5.57 24.99 -12.14
CA LEU A 241 5.63 24.07 -13.27
C LEU A 241 5.14 24.74 -14.57
N ALA A 242 4.02 25.46 -14.52
CA ALA A 242 3.45 26.15 -15.67
C ALA A 242 4.39 27.26 -16.19
N GLU A 243 4.96 28.07 -15.29
CA GLU A 243 5.93 29.12 -15.61
C GLU A 243 7.21 28.53 -16.23
N ALA A 244 7.77 27.48 -15.63
CA ALA A 244 8.98 26.80 -16.12
C ALA A 244 8.80 26.20 -17.53
N ASN A 245 7.58 25.79 -17.88
CA ASN A 245 7.25 25.19 -19.17
C ASN A 245 6.61 26.18 -20.16
N GLY A 246 6.47 27.46 -19.82
CA GLY A 246 5.86 28.49 -20.69
C GLY A 246 4.39 28.22 -21.01
N GLN A 247 3.65 27.61 -20.09
CA GLN A 247 2.24 27.20 -20.25
C GLN A 247 1.32 27.99 -19.31
N SER A 248 0.02 28.00 -19.61
CA SER A 248 -0.98 28.49 -18.64
C SER A 248 -1.18 27.47 -17.53
N PHE A 249 -1.65 27.92 -16.36
CA PHE A 249 -2.02 27.05 -15.24
C PHE A 249 -3.00 25.94 -15.67
N GLU A 250 -4.03 26.30 -16.47
CA GLU A 250 -5.01 25.34 -16.99
C GLU A 250 -4.37 24.27 -17.89
N LYS A 251 -3.41 24.66 -18.74
CA LYS A 251 -2.67 23.70 -19.58
C LYS A 251 -1.82 22.76 -18.73
N ALA A 252 -1.16 23.26 -17.68
CA ALA A 252 -0.40 22.44 -16.76
C ALA A 252 -1.31 21.44 -16.01
N CYS A 253 -2.46 21.89 -15.49
CA CYS A 253 -3.45 21.00 -14.86
C CYS A 253 -3.93 19.90 -15.82
N ASN A 254 -4.21 20.24 -17.08
CA ASN A 254 -4.65 19.28 -18.08
C ASN A 254 -3.54 18.26 -18.43
N GLU A 255 -2.29 18.69 -18.53
CA GLU A 255 -1.16 17.79 -18.80
C GLU A 255 -0.88 16.87 -17.59
N LEU A 256 -0.93 17.40 -16.37
CA LEU A 256 -0.84 16.61 -15.14
C LEU A 256 -1.93 15.54 -15.09
N LYS A 257 -3.17 15.92 -15.41
CA LYS A 257 -4.30 14.98 -15.47
C LYS A 257 -4.06 13.89 -16.49
N HIS A 258 -3.69 14.28 -17.71
CA HIS A 258 -3.45 13.35 -18.80
C HIS A 258 -2.29 12.37 -18.53
N ARG A 259 -1.22 12.83 -17.86
CA ARG A 259 -0.02 12.02 -17.60
C ARG A 259 -0.10 11.18 -16.33
N TYR A 260 -0.74 11.63 -15.26
CA TYR A 260 -0.59 11.03 -13.93
C TYR A 260 -1.90 10.69 -13.19
N ASP A 261 -3.07 11.12 -13.68
CA ASP A 261 -4.40 10.80 -13.10
C ASP A 261 -4.95 9.46 -13.59
N GLY A 262 -6.18 9.12 -13.23
CA GLY A 262 -6.96 8.11 -13.94
C GLY A 262 -6.95 6.74 -13.29
N TYR A 263 -6.31 6.58 -12.13
CA TYR A 263 -6.44 5.38 -11.30
C TYR A 263 -7.77 5.41 -10.54
N ARG A 264 -8.49 4.30 -10.55
CA ARG A 264 -9.72 4.11 -9.78
C ARG A 264 -9.70 2.77 -9.05
N PHE A 265 -9.94 2.82 -7.74
CA PHE A 265 -9.86 1.65 -6.87
C PHE A 265 -11.20 1.05 -6.47
N ALA A 266 -12.30 1.77 -6.68
CA ALA A 266 -13.66 1.31 -6.37
C ALA A 266 -14.64 1.72 -7.47
N ASN A 267 -15.78 1.04 -7.57
CA ASN A 267 -16.74 1.26 -8.67
C ASN A 267 -17.31 2.69 -8.73
N LYS A 268 -17.41 3.38 -7.58
CA LYS A 268 -17.84 4.78 -7.46
C LYS A 268 -16.72 5.68 -6.93
N GLY A 269 -15.47 5.22 -6.98
CA GLY A 269 -14.31 5.99 -6.54
C GLY A 269 -13.98 7.13 -7.50
N LYS A 270 -13.33 8.18 -6.98
CA LYS A 270 -12.76 9.26 -7.78
C LYS A 270 -11.57 8.74 -8.60
N ASP A 271 -11.20 9.51 -9.62
CA ASP A 271 -9.92 9.31 -10.30
C ASP A 271 -8.80 9.89 -9.42
N ILE A 272 -7.71 9.14 -9.34
CA ILE A 272 -6.63 9.35 -8.40
C ILE A 272 -5.31 9.47 -9.15
N TYR A 273 -4.52 10.47 -8.77
CA TYR A 273 -3.16 10.68 -9.21
C TYR A 273 -2.19 9.76 -8.47
N ASN A 274 -1.19 9.26 -9.19
CA ASN A 274 -0.03 8.61 -8.58
C ASN A 274 0.80 9.65 -7.78
N PRO A 275 0.92 9.53 -6.44
CA PRO A 275 1.63 10.52 -5.64
C PRO A 275 3.10 10.65 -6.02
N TYR A 276 3.77 9.56 -6.38
CA TYR A 276 5.19 9.60 -6.67
C TYR A 276 5.47 10.36 -7.96
N SER A 277 4.74 10.07 -9.03
CA SER A 277 4.90 10.83 -10.29
C SER A 277 4.56 12.29 -10.10
N LEU A 278 3.45 12.56 -9.39
CA LEU A 278 2.97 13.92 -9.15
C LEU A 278 3.95 14.76 -8.30
N LEU A 279 4.51 14.19 -7.24
CA LEU A 279 5.50 14.90 -6.41
C LEU A 279 6.80 15.15 -7.19
N ASN A 280 7.24 14.20 -8.03
CA ASN A 280 8.45 14.38 -8.83
C ASN A 280 8.28 15.46 -9.91
N VAL A 281 7.19 15.46 -10.68
CA VAL A 281 6.96 16.47 -11.73
C VAL A 281 6.84 17.89 -11.14
N ILE A 282 6.24 18.02 -9.95
CA ILE A 282 6.10 19.32 -9.31
C ILE A 282 7.44 19.80 -8.73
N ASP A 283 8.25 18.91 -8.14
CA ASP A 283 9.56 19.27 -7.58
C ASP A 283 10.60 19.61 -8.67
N SER A 284 10.65 18.80 -9.73
CA SER A 284 11.58 18.95 -10.84
C SER A 284 11.15 19.99 -11.87
N GLU A 285 9.87 20.36 -11.86
CA GLU A 285 9.22 21.22 -12.85
C GLU A 285 9.32 20.66 -14.29
N GLN A 286 9.50 19.34 -14.44
CA GLN A 286 9.67 18.66 -15.72
C GLN A 286 8.72 17.47 -15.86
N TYR A 287 8.01 17.38 -16.99
CA TYR A 287 7.21 16.19 -17.30
C TYR A 287 8.11 14.99 -17.61
N GLY A 288 7.78 13.81 -17.09
CA GLY A 288 8.60 12.60 -17.24
C GLY A 288 7.88 11.35 -16.77
N ASN A 289 8.56 10.20 -16.84
CA ASN A 289 8.01 8.89 -16.50
C ASN A 289 8.60 8.37 -15.18
N TYR A 290 8.30 9.08 -14.10
CA TYR A 290 8.86 8.85 -12.78
C TYR A 290 8.50 7.50 -12.15
N TRP A 291 7.23 7.09 -12.20
CA TRP A 291 6.78 5.85 -11.55
C TRP A 291 7.33 4.62 -12.28
N ILE A 292 7.30 4.62 -13.61
CA ILE A 292 7.84 3.54 -14.45
C ILE A 292 9.35 3.39 -14.22
N GLU A 293 10.11 4.48 -14.18
CA GLU A 293 11.55 4.44 -13.91
C GLU A 293 11.89 3.98 -12.48
N SER A 294 10.96 4.14 -11.53
CA SER A 294 11.20 3.80 -10.11
C SER A 294 11.16 2.30 -9.79
N GLY A 295 10.80 1.44 -10.74
CA GLY A 295 10.71 0.00 -10.53
C GLY A 295 10.99 -0.81 -11.79
N GLN A 296 11.88 -1.80 -11.67
CA GLN A 296 12.06 -2.77 -12.75
C GLN A 296 10.88 -3.75 -12.79
N PRO A 297 10.23 -3.94 -13.93
CA PRO A 297 9.11 -4.86 -14.08
C PRO A 297 9.58 -6.31 -14.26
N THR A 298 10.68 -6.74 -13.62
CA THR A 298 11.24 -8.09 -13.80
C THR A 298 10.21 -9.16 -13.48
N ILE A 299 9.53 -9.05 -12.34
CA ILE A 299 8.44 -9.97 -11.97
C ILE A 299 7.31 -9.94 -12.99
N LEU A 300 6.87 -8.76 -13.44
CA LEU A 300 5.80 -8.66 -14.43
C LEU A 300 6.22 -9.30 -15.77
N LYS A 301 7.45 -9.06 -16.22
CA LYS A 301 8.01 -9.61 -17.46
C LYS A 301 8.13 -11.13 -17.39
N ASP A 302 8.65 -11.66 -16.28
CA ASP A 302 8.80 -13.11 -16.06
C ASP A 302 7.44 -13.80 -16.04
N GLN A 303 6.46 -13.22 -15.35
CA GLN A 303 5.11 -13.76 -15.27
C GLN A 303 4.38 -13.69 -16.63
N LEU A 304 4.40 -12.55 -17.32
CA LEU A 304 3.78 -12.41 -18.64
C LEU A 304 4.39 -13.38 -19.67
N THR A 305 5.71 -13.61 -19.60
CA THR A 305 6.41 -14.58 -20.45
C THR A 305 5.97 -16.01 -20.16
N ARG A 306 5.88 -16.37 -18.87
CA ARG A 306 5.41 -17.70 -18.43
C ARG A 306 3.99 -18.00 -18.89
N PHE A 307 3.14 -16.99 -19.06
CA PHE A 307 1.71 -17.17 -19.35
C PHE A 307 1.32 -17.03 -20.82
N ASN A 308 2.26 -16.72 -21.71
CA ASN A 308 2.04 -16.57 -23.15
C ASN A 308 0.81 -15.68 -23.49
N VAL A 309 0.66 -14.57 -22.77
CA VAL A 309 -0.54 -13.73 -22.86
C VAL A 309 -0.51 -12.89 -24.13
N ASP A 310 -1.65 -12.83 -24.83
CA ASP A 310 -1.85 -11.86 -25.90
C ASP A 310 -2.10 -10.47 -25.30
N LEU A 311 -1.12 -9.58 -25.47
CA LEU A 311 -1.13 -8.23 -24.91
C LEU A 311 -2.21 -7.34 -25.55
N GLU A 312 -2.60 -7.59 -26.80
CA GLU A 312 -3.67 -6.81 -27.45
C GLU A 312 -5.03 -7.08 -26.80
N SER A 313 -5.26 -8.31 -26.38
CA SER A 313 -6.48 -8.71 -25.64
C SER A 313 -6.60 -8.09 -24.24
N LEU A 314 -5.52 -7.49 -23.71
CA LEU A 314 -5.43 -6.93 -22.35
C LEU A 314 -5.66 -5.42 -22.29
N LEU A 315 -5.93 -4.74 -23.41
CA LEU A 315 -6.13 -3.29 -23.43
C LEU A 315 -7.44 -2.86 -22.73
N HIS A 316 -8.51 -3.65 -22.89
CA HIS A 316 -9.82 -3.37 -22.30
C HIS A 316 -10.51 -4.64 -21.75
N PRO A 317 -9.91 -5.35 -20.78
CA PRO A 317 -10.48 -6.59 -20.29
C PRO A 317 -11.71 -6.31 -19.42
N CYS A 318 -12.70 -7.20 -19.52
CA CYS A 318 -13.84 -7.26 -18.62
C CYS A 318 -13.67 -8.43 -17.65
N CYS A 319 -13.81 -8.18 -16.35
CA CYS A 319 -13.67 -9.23 -15.34
C CYS A 319 -14.55 -8.98 -14.10
N SER A 320 -14.81 -10.03 -13.33
CA SER A 320 -15.45 -9.87 -12.02
C SER A 320 -14.46 -9.35 -10.97
N ILE A 321 -14.97 -8.93 -9.80
CA ILE A 321 -14.12 -8.51 -8.69
C ILE A 321 -13.27 -9.67 -8.14
N GLU A 322 -13.79 -10.90 -8.20
CA GLU A 322 -13.11 -12.12 -7.75
C GLU A 322 -11.86 -12.40 -8.57
N ALA A 323 -11.89 -12.09 -9.86
CA ALA A 323 -10.73 -12.18 -10.75
C ALA A 323 -9.64 -11.20 -10.33
N LEU A 324 -9.99 -9.96 -9.94
CA LEU A 324 -9.02 -8.97 -9.45
C LEU A 324 -8.45 -9.30 -8.05
N LYS A 325 -9.16 -10.13 -7.29
CA LYS A 325 -8.78 -10.51 -5.91
C LYS A 325 -7.80 -11.68 -5.85
N GLY A 326 -7.67 -12.50 -6.90
CA GLY A 326 -6.85 -13.72 -6.86
C GLY A 326 -5.57 -13.59 -7.67
N LEU A 327 -4.42 -13.71 -7.03
CA LEU A 327 -3.22 -14.25 -7.66
C LEU A 327 -3.12 -15.71 -7.23
N ASP A 328 -3.33 -16.61 -8.17
CA ASP A 328 -3.12 -18.05 -7.99
C ASP A 328 -1.83 -18.45 -8.71
N LEU A 329 -0.98 -19.24 -8.03
CA LEU A 329 0.23 -19.79 -8.62
C LEU A 329 -0.07 -20.82 -9.73
N ASP A 330 -1.20 -21.51 -9.60
CA ASP A 330 -1.59 -22.59 -10.49
C ASP A 330 -2.50 -22.11 -11.63
N ASN A 331 -3.30 -21.06 -11.41
CA ASN A 331 -4.13 -20.43 -12.45
C ASN A 331 -4.02 -18.90 -12.44
N PRO A 332 -2.92 -18.36 -12.97
CA PRO A 332 -2.63 -16.94 -12.91
C PRO A 332 -3.57 -16.19 -13.84
N HIS A 333 -4.29 -15.22 -13.27
CA HIS A 333 -5.15 -14.32 -14.02
C HIS A 333 -4.32 -13.07 -14.39
N PRO A 334 -3.80 -12.93 -15.63
CA PRO A 334 -2.84 -11.86 -15.96
C PRO A 334 -3.40 -10.47 -15.72
N ILE A 335 -4.72 -10.32 -15.89
CA ILE A 335 -5.47 -9.10 -15.61
C ILE A 335 -5.36 -8.70 -14.13
N ALA A 336 -5.37 -9.65 -13.20
CA ALA A 336 -5.23 -9.39 -11.77
C ALA A 336 -3.83 -8.88 -11.44
N LEU A 337 -2.80 -9.50 -12.03
CA LEU A 337 -1.42 -9.08 -11.87
C LEU A 337 -1.22 -7.66 -12.39
N LEU A 338 -1.68 -7.36 -13.61
CA LEU A 338 -1.59 -6.03 -14.21
C LEU A 338 -2.36 -4.97 -13.39
N TYR A 339 -3.53 -5.32 -12.85
CA TYR A 339 -4.27 -4.43 -11.97
C TYR A 339 -3.54 -4.16 -10.65
N GLN A 340 -3.09 -5.22 -9.96
CA GLN A 340 -2.44 -5.11 -8.65
C GLN A 340 -1.10 -4.37 -8.73
N THR A 341 -0.36 -4.57 -9.82
CA THR A 341 0.90 -3.86 -10.09
C THR A 341 0.72 -2.43 -10.61
N GLY A 342 -0.50 -2.03 -10.98
CA GLY A 342 -0.83 -0.65 -11.37
C GLY A 342 -0.76 -0.35 -12.86
N TYR A 343 -0.63 -1.37 -13.72
CA TYR A 343 -0.68 -1.23 -15.19
C TYR A 343 -2.11 -1.14 -15.74
N LEU A 344 -3.07 -1.72 -15.02
CA LEU A 344 -4.50 -1.60 -15.31
C LEU A 344 -5.23 -0.98 -14.11
N THR A 345 -6.32 -0.29 -14.41
CA THR A 345 -7.20 0.28 -13.40
C THR A 345 -8.67 0.17 -13.82
N ILE A 346 -9.60 0.39 -12.90
CA ILE A 346 -11.03 0.33 -13.19
C ILE A 346 -11.40 1.55 -14.05
N LYS A 347 -12.06 1.33 -15.19
CA LYS A 347 -12.60 2.40 -16.04
C LYS A 347 -14.11 2.53 -15.89
N SER A 348 -14.80 1.40 -15.77
CA SER A 348 -16.25 1.37 -15.52
C SER A 348 -16.66 0.08 -14.81
N TYR A 349 -17.89 0.08 -14.29
CA TYR A 349 -18.53 -1.07 -13.68
C TYR A 349 -19.96 -1.17 -14.23
N ASN A 350 -20.33 -2.35 -14.72
CA ASN A 350 -21.68 -2.67 -15.15
C ASN A 350 -22.40 -3.45 -14.02
N PRO A 351 -23.40 -2.86 -13.35
CA PRO A 351 -24.14 -3.52 -12.28
C PRO A 351 -24.96 -4.72 -12.75
N SER A 352 -25.43 -4.74 -14.00
CA SER A 352 -26.28 -5.82 -14.52
C SER A 352 -25.55 -7.15 -14.60
N ASP A 353 -24.29 -7.12 -15.02
CA ASP A 353 -23.46 -8.32 -15.19
C ASP A 353 -22.46 -8.49 -14.03
N SER A 354 -22.38 -7.52 -13.11
CA SER A 354 -21.36 -7.45 -12.05
C SER A 354 -19.93 -7.49 -12.57
N LEU A 355 -19.69 -6.89 -13.75
CA LEU A 355 -18.40 -6.87 -14.42
C LEU A 355 -17.75 -5.48 -14.37
N TYR A 356 -16.43 -5.48 -14.19
CA TYR A 356 -15.57 -4.31 -14.28
C TYR A 356 -14.90 -4.30 -15.65
N THR A 357 -14.87 -3.13 -16.29
CA THR A 357 -14.00 -2.90 -17.46
C THR A 357 -12.74 -2.21 -16.95
N LEU A 358 -11.59 -2.76 -17.31
CA LEU A 358 -10.30 -2.17 -16.98
C LEU A 358 -9.67 -1.48 -18.20
N GLY A 359 -8.64 -0.69 -17.93
CA GLY A 359 -7.78 -0.12 -18.96
C GLY A 359 -6.56 0.55 -18.36
N ILE A 360 -5.69 1.04 -19.23
CA ILE A 360 -4.48 1.78 -18.83
C ILE A 360 -4.90 3.08 -18.12
N PRO A 361 -4.31 3.42 -16.95
CA PRO A 361 -4.72 4.58 -16.17
C PRO A 361 -4.46 5.90 -16.92
N ASN A 362 -3.26 6.10 -17.44
CA ASN A 362 -2.77 7.35 -18.03
C ASN A 362 -1.61 7.13 -19.00
N LYS A 363 -1.14 8.24 -19.59
CA LYS A 363 -0.05 8.27 -20.58
C LYS A 363 1.29 7.76 -20.04
N GLU A 364 1.64 8.04 -18.78
CA GLU A 364 2.90 7.53 -18.20
C GLU A 364 2.93 5.98 -18.21
N VAL A 365 1.83 5.37 -17.78
CA VAL A 365 1.72 3.90 -17.75
C VAL A 365 1.58 3.32 -19.16
N GLU A 366 0.92 4.01 -20.07
CA GLU A 366 0.84 3.62 -21.48
C GLU A 366 2.24 3.54 -22.11
N GLU A 367 3.04 4.60 -21.96
CA GLU A 367 4.42 4.66 -22.45
C GLU A 367 5.27 3.53 -21.83
N GLY A 368 5.16 3.32 -20.52
CA GLY A 368 5.88 2.24 -19.83
C GLY A 368 5.43 0.83 -20.25
N PHE A 369 4.14 0.63 -20.50
CA PHE A 369 3.61 -0.65 -20.97
C PHE A 369 4.09 -0.94 -22.40
N LEU A 370 4.11 0.06 -23.28
CA LEU A 370 4.65 -0.09 -24.64
C LEU A 370 6.15 -0.45 -24.64
N MET A 371 6.95 0.16 -23.76
CA MET A 371 8.36 -0.20 -23.59
C MET A 371 8.53 -1.66 -23.13
N LEU A 372 7.70 -2.10 -22.18
CA LEU A 372 7.70 -3.49 -21.72
C LEU A 372 7.39 -4.48 -22.85
N ILE A 373 6.43 -4.14 -23.72
CA ILE A 373 6.07 -4.95 -24.89
C ILE A 373 7.18 -4.96 -25.93
N SER A 374 7.82 -3.82 -26.21
CA SER A 374 8.91 -3.76 -27.19
C SER A 374 10.10 -4.61 -26.75
N ASP A 375 10.50 -4.52 -25.48
CA ASP A 375 11.58 -5.33 -24.93
C ASP A 375 11.25 -6.83 -24.96
N TRP A 376 9.98 -7.19 -24.79
CA TRP A 376 9.50 -8.56 -24.88
C TRP A 376 9.58 -9.12 -26.30
N LYS A 377 9.18 -8.34 -27.32
CA LYS A 377 9.26 -8.75 -28.73
C LYS A 377 10.70 -8.92 -29.23
N VAL A 378 11.67 -8.20 -28.66
CA VAL A 378 13.11 -8.33 -28.97
C VAL A 378 13.75 -9.54 -28.26
N SER A 379 13.15 -10.02 -27.16
CA SER A 379 13.64 -11.15 -26.37
C SER A 379 13.11 -12.53 -26.82
N LYS A 380 12.20 -12.55 -27.80
CA LYS A 380 11.74 -13.75 -28.52
C LYS A 380 12.50 -13.86 -29.83
#